data_AF-A0A3M8ANW7-F1
#
_entry.id   AF-A0A3M8ANW7-F1
#
_cell.length_a   1.000
_cell.length_b   1.000
_cell.length_c   1.000
_cell.angle_alpha   90.00
_cell.angle_beta   90.00
_cell.angle_gamma   90.00
#
_symmetry.space_group_name_H-M   'P 1'
#
loop_
_entity.id
_entity.type
_entity.pdbx_description
1 polymer ?
#
loop_
_entity_poly.entity_id
_entity_poly.type
_entity_poly.pdbx_seq_one_letter_code
_entity_poly.pdbx_strand_id
1 'polypeptide(L)'
;MTEAEVLSHPLYRGFAPFADSHPPMRGWLATSVCGDDGRSYGMLQLSDKRGGRDFDESDEANIRELAALIGETLDAFRLAAQRSA
;
A
#
# COMPACT_ATOMS: atom_id res chain seq x y z
N MET A 1 12.21 2.35 -0.44
CA MET A 1 12.96 3.31 -1.27
C MET A 1 12.98 4.65 -0.55
N THR A 2 14.12 5.32 -0.50
CA THR A 2 14.24 6.69 0.00
C THR A 2 13.52 7.68 -0.94
N GLU A 3 13.27 8.90 -0.49
CA GLU A 3 12.67 9.95 -1.33
C GLU A 3 13.45 10.18 -2.63
N ALA A 4 14.79 10.24 -2.55
CA ALA A 4 15.65 10.41 -3.71
C ALA A 4 15.52 9.25 -4.72
N GLU A 5 15.36 8.02 -4.21
CA GLU A 5 15.13 6.83 -5.04
C GLU A 5 13.75 6.85 -5.69
N VAL A 6 12.71 7.31 -4.98
CA VAL A 6 11.34 7.42 -5.53
C VAL A 6 11.29 8.47 -6.63
N LEU A 7 11.83 9.67 -6.38
CA LEU A 7 11.82 10.78 -7.34
C LEU A 7 12.64 10.50 -8.61
N SER A 8 13.64 9.61 -8.53
CA SER A 8 14.46 9.21 -9.68
C SER A 8 13.92 7.99 -10.44
N HIS A 9 12.85 7.34 -9.95
CA HIS A 9 12.33 6.13 -10.57
C HIS A 9 11.60 6.42 -11.90
N PRO A 10 11.92 5.75 -13.03
CA PRO A 10 11.41 6.10 -14.36
C PRO A 10 9.90 5.90 -14.53
N LEU A 11 9.27 5.09 -13.68
CA LEU A 11 7.81 4.91 -13.67
C LEU A 11 7.09 5.90 -12.75
N TYR A 12 7.81 6.70 -11.99
CA TYR A 12 7.21 7.67 -11.08
C TYR A 12 6.65 8.86 -11.86
N ARG A 13 5.36 9.15 -11.68
CA ARG A 13 4.67 10.30 -12.31
C ARG A 13 4.09 11.30 -11.31
N GLY A 14 4.46 11.17 -10.03
CA GLY A 14 3.78 11.89 -8.95
C GLY A 14 2.28 11.63 -8.94
N PHE A 15 1.48 12.65 -8.62
CA PHE A 15 0.01 12.62 -8.68
C PHE A 15 -0.57 13.18 -9.99
N ALA A 16 0.23 13.24 -11.06
CA ALA A 16 -0.18 13.73 -12.38
C ALA A 16 -0.88 15.12 -12.25
N PRO A 17 -2.10 15.41 -12.76
CA PRO A 17 -2.66 16.77 -12.67
C PRO A 17 -3.00 17.20 -11.22
N PHE A 18 -2.95 16.28 -10.25
CA PHE A 18 -3.23 16.56 -8.84
C PHE A 18 -1.97 16.83 -8.02
N ALA A 19 -0.81 16.99 -8.65
CA ALA A 19 0.47 17.22 -7.97
C ALA A 19 0.42 18.41 -7.00
N ASP A 20 -0.28 19.49 -7.38
CA ASP A 20 -0.39 20.71 -6.57
C ASP A 20 -1.38 20.58 -5.38
N SER A 21 -2.20 19.52 -5.38
CA SER A 21 -3.26 19.29 -4.38
C SER A 21 -2.97 18.11 -3.47
N HIS A 22 -2.06 17.22 -3.89
CA HIS A 22 -1.73 16.03 -3.13
C HIS A 22 -0.66 16.35 -2.06
N PRO A 23 -0.80 15.83 -0.83
CA PRO A 23 0.26 15.89 0.16
C PRO A 23 1.62 15.39 -0.37
N PRO A 24 2.76 15.91 0.12
CA PRO A 24 4.08 15.48 -0.33
C PRO A 24 4.26 13.97 -0.27
N MET A 25 4.81 13.34 -1.30
CA MET A 25 5.02 11.89 -1.34
C MET A 25 6.43 11.51 -0.87
N ARG A 26 6.79 11.92 0.34
CA ARG A 26 8.13 11.68 0.90
C ARG A 26 8.22 10.28 1.47
N GLY A 27 9.15 9.49 0.94
CA GLY A 27 9.26 8.07 1.26
C GLY A 27 8.07 7.25 0.74
N TRP A 28 8.33 5.97 0.44
CA TRP A 28 7.31 5.07 -0.10
C TRP A 28 7.46 3.67 0.47
N LEU A 29 6.37 3.14 1.02
CA LEU A 29 6.25 1.77 1.50
C LEU A 29 4.97 1.18 0.93
N ALA A 30 5.08 0.03 0.26
CA ALA A 30 3.95 -0.61 -0.39
C ALA A 30 4.01 -2.13 -0.22
N THR A 31 2.85 -2.76 -0.12
CA THR A 31 2.71 -4.22 -0.13
C THR A 31 1.42 -4.63 -0.82
N SER A 32 1.44 -5.78 -1.48
CA SER A 32 0.25 -6.36 -2.07
C SER A 32 -0.74 -6.77 -0.97
N VAL A 33 -2.03 -6.56 -1.24
CA VAL A 33 -3.13 -7.14 -0.47
C VAL A 33 -3.62 -8.34 -1.25
N CYS A 34 -3.42 -9.53 -0.69
CA CYS A 34 -3.81 -10.79 -1.32
C CYS A 34 -4.64 -11.61 -0.33
N GLY A 35 -5.68 -12.26 -0.85
CA GLY A 35 -6.43 -13.29 -0.15
C GLY A 35 -5.76 -14.66 -0.24
N ASP A 36 -6.51 -15.67 0.19
CA ASP A 36 -6.19 -17.08 0.06
C ASP A 36 -5.85 -17.43 -1.40
N ASP A 37 -4.95 -18.41 -1.55
CA ASP A 37 -4.42 -18.87 -2.84
C ASP A 37 -3.74 -17.77 -3.69
N GLY A 38 -3.35 -16.65 -3.07
CA GLY A 38 -2.65 -15.55 -3.75
C GLY A 38 -3.55 -14.65 -4.59
N ARG A 39 -4.87 -14.67 -4.35
CA ARG A 39 -5.84 -13.78 -5.01
C ARG A 39 -5.50 -12.32 -4.73
N SER A 40 -5.06 -11.56 -5.73
CA SER A 40 -4.76 -10.14 -5.54
C SER A 40 -6.04 -9.31 -5.42
N TYR A 41 -6.16 -8.55 -4.33
CA TYR A 41 -7.21 -7.55 -4.11
C TYR A 41 -6.71 -6.13 -4.42
N GLY A 42 -5.40 -5.90 -4.43
CA GLY A 42 -4.80 -4.61 -4.77
C GLY A 42 -3.48 -4.37 -4.05
N MET A 43 -3.18 -3.10 -3.81
CA MET A 43 -1.95 -2.62 -3.17
C MET A 43 -2.27 -1.69 -2.02
N LEU A 44 -1.64 -1.91 -0.86
CA LEU A 44 -1.64 -0.97 0.26
C LEU A 44 -0.37 -0.14 0.20
N GLN A 45 -0.50 1.19 0.21
CA GLN A 45 0.62 2.12 -0.01
C GLN A 45 0.60 3.23 1.04
N LEU A 46 1.76 3.51 1.63
CA LEU A 46 2.00 4.55 2.61
C LEU A 46 3.09 5.50 2.09
N SER A 47 2.89 6.79 2.34
CA SER A 47 3.88 7.85 2.09
C SER A 47 3.79 8.90 3.20
N ASP A 48 4.78 9.78 3.28
CA ASP A 48 4.83 10.90 4.22
C ASP A 48 4.77 10.47 5.70
N LYS A 49 5.64 9.54 6.09
CA LYS A 49 5.73 9.08 7.49
C LYS A 49 5.90 10.28 8.42
N ARG A 50 5.05 10.35 9.44
CA ARG A 50 5.03 11.48 10.39
C ARG A 50 6.40 11.73 11.00
N GLY A 51 6.75 13.02 11.09
CA GLY A 51 8.03 13.47 11.64
C GLY A 51 9.19 13.43 10.63
N GLY A 52 8.91 13.21 9.34
CA GLY A 52 9.92 13.28 8.27
C GLY A 52 10.98 12.20 8.34
N ARG A 53 10.65 11.05 8.95
CA ARG A 53 11.56 9.89 9.03
C ARG A 53 11.32 8.95 7.85
N ASP A 54 12.35 8.21 7.47
CA ASP A 54 12.19 7.10 6.53
C ASP A 54 11.39 5.95 7.14
N PHE A 55 10.81 5.13 6.27
CA PHE A 55 10.25 3.85 6.66
C PHE A 55 11.36 2.89 7.07
N ASP A 56 11.11 2.09 8.09
CA ASP A 56 12.04 1.12 8.65
C ASP A 56 11.46 -0.31 8.58
N GLU A 57 12.26 -1.29 9.01
CA GLU A 57 11.87 -2.72 8.98
C GLU A 57 10.61 -2.99 9.81
N SER A 58 10.36 -2.22 10.88
CA SER A 58 9.17 -2.38 11.70
C SER A 58 7.93 -1.89 10.97
N ASP A 59 8.01 -0.78 10.22
CA ASP A 59 6.89 -0.36 9.37
C ASP A 59 6.58 -1.40 8.29
N GLU A 60 7.62 -2.00 7.71
CA GLU A 60 7.47 -3.05 6.69
C GLU A 60 6.83 -4.32 7.29
N ALA A 61 7.18 -4.70 8.52
CA ALA A 61 6.50 -5.79 9.22
C ALA A 61 5.02 -5.45 9.47
N ASN A 62 4.74 -4.26 9.98
CA ASN A 62 3.38 -3.82 10.33
C ASN A 62 2.47 -3.73 9.10
N ILE A 63 2.95 -3.17 7.98
CA ILE A 63 2.13 -3.04 6.76
C ILE A 63 1.83 -4.41 6.14
N ARG A 64 2.76 -5.37 6.22
CA ARG A 64 2.55 -6.74 5.74
C ARG A 64 1.50 -7.47 6.58
N GLU A 65 1.57 -7.35 7.91
CA GLU A 65 0.56 -7.92 8.82
C GLU A 65 -0.82 -7.34 8.55
N LEU A 66 -0.92 -6.00 8.43
CA LEU A 66 -2.17 -5.34 8.09
C LEU A 66 -2.71 -5.81 6.73
N ALA A 67 -1.85 -5.95 5.72
CA ALA A 67 -2.26 -6.43 4.40
C ALA A 67 -2.79 -7.87 4.41
N ALA A 68 -2.21 -8.75 5.24
CA ALA A 68 -2.70 -10.11 5.44
C ALA A 68 -4.12 -10.12 6.05
N LEU A 69 -4.32 -9.35 7.13
CA LEU A 69 -5.64 -9.23 7.79
C LEU A 69 -6.72 -8.66 6.85
N ILE A 70 -6.35 -7.66 6.03
CA ILE A 70 -7.27 -7.12 5.00
C ILE A 70 -7.59 -8.21 3.97
N GLY A 71 -6.59 -8.95 3.49
CA GLY A 71 -6.77 -10.05 2.55
C GLY A 71 -7.76 -11.11 3.04
N GLU A 72 -7.56 -11.61 4.26
CA GLU A 72 -8.46 -12.58 4.92
C GLU A 72 -9.89 -12.04 5.04
N THR A 73 -10.03 -10.77 5.44
CA THR A 73 -11.34 -10.11 5.60
C THR A 73 -12.07 -9.98 4.28
N LEU A 74 -11.36 -9.60 3.21
CA LEU A 74 -11.94 -9.48 1.87
C LEU A 74 -12.39 -10.84 1.31
N ASP A 75 -11.66 -11.91 1.60
CA ASP A 75 -12.12 -13.26 1.27
C ASP A 75 -13.37 -13.67 2.02
N ALA A 76 -13.44 -13.39 3.33
CA ALA A 76 -14.63 -13.67 4.12
C ALA A 76 -15.87 -12.97 3.53
N PHE A 77 -15.75 -11.70 3.13
CA PHE A 77 -16.84 -10.97 2.46
C PHE A 77 -17.20 -11.55 1.10
N ARG A 78 -16.20 -11.92 0.29
CA ARG A 78 -16.43 -12.57 -1.01
C ARG A 78 -17.18 -13.89 -0.86
N LEU A 79 -16.74 -14.75 0.06
CA LEU A 79 -17.37 -16.04 0.33
C LEU A 79 -18.80 -15.87 0.87
N ALA A 80 -19.03 -14.88 1.74
CA ALA A 80 -20.37 -14.55 2.22
C ALA A 80 -21.29 -14.11 1.08
N ALA A 81 -20.82 -13.24 0.18
CA ALA A 81 -21.59 -12.78 -0.98
C ALA A 81 -21.95 -13.92 -1.95
N GLN A 82 -21.06 -14.90 -2.12
CA GLN A 82 -21.31 -16.08 -2.98
C GLN A 82 -22.35 -17.04 -2.40
N ARG A 83 -22.45 -17.14 -1.07
CA ARG A 83 -23.45 -17.98 -0.39
C ARG A 83 -24.84 -17.37 -0.36
N SER A 84 -24.95 -16.07 -0.58
CA SER A 84 -26.22 -15.33 -0.63
C SER A 84 -26.84 -15.28 -2.03
N ALA A 85 -26.17 -15.84 -3.03
CA ALA A 85 -26.64 -16.00 -4.42
C ALA A 85 -27.12 -17.43 -4.67
#